data_AF-W1XBG4-F1
#
_entry.id   AF-W1XBG4-F1
#
_cell.length_a   1.000
_cell.length_b   1.000
_cell.length_c   1.000
_cell.angle_alpha   90.00
_cell.angle_beta   90.00
_cell.angle_gamma   90.00
#
_symmetry.space_group_name_H-M   'P 1'
#
loop_
_entity.id
_entity.type
_entity.pdbx_description
1 polymer ?
#
loop_
_entity_poly.entity_id
_entity_poly.type
_entity_poly.pdbx_seq_one_letter_code
_entity_poly.pdbx_strand_id
1 'polypeptide(L)' 'QKDKLLTVSNKANTYVVDMMKNYIEHHEPVTVYKFLFASLELVCNSYYPVIEKMDETKDRINQLLHKTTTKK' A
#
# COMPACT_ATOMS: atom_id res chain seq x y z
N GLN A 1 -24.23 3.90 18.39
CA GLN A 1 -23.17 3.62 17.38
C GLN A 1 -22.09 2.78 18.04
N LYS A 2 -22.23 1.45 18.06
CA LYS A 2 -21.13 0.53 18.38
C LYS A 2 -20.81 -0.26 17.11
N ASP A 3 -19.56 -0.70 16.98
CA ASP A 3 -19.09 -1.60 15.91
C ASP A 3 -19.17 -1.05 14.47
N LYS A 4 -18.74 0.20 14.27
CA LYS A 4 -18.60 0.79 12.94
C LYS A 4 -17.17 1.28 12.72
N LEU A 5 -16.64 1.03 11.54
CA LEU A 5 -15.39 1.61 11.06
C LEU A 5 -15.72 2.66 9.99
N LEU A 6 -15.23 3.88 10.20
CA LEU A 6 -15.31 4.97 9.24
C LEU A 6 -13.93 5.18 8.64
N THR A 7 -13.81 4.97 7.34
CA THR A 7 -12.57 5.17 6.58
C THR A 7 -12.78 6.29 5.55
N VAL A 8 -11.76 7.13 5.41
CA VAL A 8 -11.71 8.19 4.40
C VAL A 8 -10.63 7.83 3.39
N SER A 9 -11.00 7.80 2.12
CA SER A 9 -10.13 7.46 1.00
C SER A 9 -10.22 8.53 -0.09
N ASN A 10 -9.30 8.48 -1.04
CA ASN A 10 -9.26 9.33 -2.23
C ASN A 10 -9.08 8.47 -3.49
N LYS A 11 -9.09 9.11 -4.66
CA LYS A 11 -8.94 8.38 -5.95
C LYS A 11 -7.62 7.61 -6.05
N ALA A 12 -6.54 8.12 -5.45
CA ALA A 12 -5.22 7.50 -5.53
C ALA A 12 -5.13 6.19 -4.72
N ASN A 13 -5.95 6.01 -3.69
CA ASN A 13 -5.94 4.82 -2.83
C ASN A 13 -7.25 4.01 -2.88
N THR A 14 -8.08 4.23 -3.91
CA THR A 14 -9.35 3.51 -4.08
C THR A 14 -9.18 1.99 -4.18
N TYR A 15 -8.06 1.51 -4.75
CA TYR A 15 -7.77 0.08 -4.84
C TYR A 15 -7.68 -0.62 -3.47
N VAL A 16 -7.21 0.09 -2.42
CA VAL A 16 -7.17 -0.44 -1.05
C VAL A 16 -8.58 -0.67 -0.53
N VAL A 17 -9.52 0.23 -0.84
CA VAL A 17 -10.92 0.10 -0.44
C VAL A 17 -11.54 -1.14 -1.07
N ASP A 18 -11.23 -1.43 -2.33
CA ASP A 18 -11.74 -2.63 -3.00
C ASP A 18 -11.11 -3.91 -2.42
N MET A 19 -9.84 -3.89 -2.02
CA MET A 19 -9.22 -4.98 -1.25
C MET A 19 -9.92 -5.19 0.10
N MET A 20 -10.24 -4.11 0.82
CA MET A 20 -10.95 -4.16 2.09
C MET A 20 -12.38 -4.71 1.96
N LYS A 21 -13.10 -4.36 0.88
CA LYS A 21 -14.42 -4.94 0.57
C LYS A 21 -14.31 -6.43 0.27
N ASN A 22 -13.38 -6.80 -0.61
CA ASN A 22 -13.14 -8.18 -0.99
C ASN A 22 -12.79 -9.05 0.22
N TYR A 23 -12.05 -8.50 1.19
CA TYR A 23 -11.75 -9.17 2.46
C TYR A 23 -13.03 -9.54 3.24
N ILE A 24 -13.99 -8.61 3.36
CA ILE A 24 -15.26 -8.87 4.07
C ILE A 24 -16.12 -9.90 3.32
N GLU A 25 -16.16 -9.85 1.99
CA GLU A 25 -17.00 -10.74 1.18
C GLU A 25 -16.54 -12.21 1.21
N HIS A 26 -15.25 -12.47 1.39
CA HIS A 26 -14.66 -13.80 1.26
C HIS A 26 -14.19 -14.42 2.59
N HIS A 27 -14.33 -13.72 3.71
CA HIS A 27 -13.95 -14.23 5.03
C HIS A 27 -15.18 -14.35 5.95
N GLU A 28 -15.10 -15.28 6.90
CA GLU A 28 -16.06 -15.38 8.00
C GLU A 28 -16.29 -14.02 8.67
N PRO A 29 -17.51 -13.71 9.15
CA PRO A 29 -17.81 -12.45 9.80
C PRO A 29 -16.77 -12.10 10.88
N VAL A 30 -16.06 -10.99 10.67
CA VAL A 30 -15.02 -10.51 11.58
C VAL A 30 -15.56 -9.40 12.48
N THR A 31 -15.03 -9.30 13.71
CA THR A 31 -15.28 -8.14 14.56
C THR A 31 -14.71 -6.87 13.92
N VAL A 32 -15.25 -5.71 14.28
CA VAL A 32 -14.75 -4.42 13.75
C VAL A 32 -13.25 -4.22 14.02
N TYR A 33 -12.76 -4.71 15.16
CA TYR A 33 -11.33 -4.63 15.52
C TYR A 33 -10.47 -5.57 14.68
N LYS A 34 -10.94 -6.80 14.45
CA LYS A 34 -10.22 -7.73 13.57
C LYS A 34 -10.18 -7.20 12.14
N PHE A 35 -11.29 -6.61 11.67
CA PHE A 35 -11.33 -5.96 10.37
C PHE A 35 -10.41 -4.73 10.29
N LEU A 36 -10.33 -3.92 11.34
CA LEU A 36 -9.40 -2.78 11.42
C LEU A 36 -7.95 -3.24 11.25
N PHE A 37 -7.50 -4.24 12.01
CA PHE A 37 -6.13 -4.74 11.90
C PHE A 37 -5.84 -5.37 10.55
N ALA A 38 -6.76 -6.18 10.01
CA ALA A 38 -6.63 -6.74 8.67
C ALA A 38 -6.53 -5.64 7.60
N SER A 39 -7.32 -4.56 7.74
CA SER A 39 -7.27 -3.41 6.83
C SER A 39 -5.92 -2.69 6.88
N LEU A 40 -5.36 -2.48 8.08
CA LEU A 40 -4.02 -1.91 8.24
C LEU A 40 -2.95 -2.80 7.60
N GLU A 41 -3.08 -4.12 7.74
CA GLU A 41 -2.17 -5.08 7.11
C GLU A 41 -2.25 -5.05 5.58
N LEU A 42 -3.47 -5.01 5.01
CA LEU A 42 -3.69 -4.86 3.56
C LEU A 42 -3.09 -3.56 3.02
N VAL A 43 -3.26 -2.46 3.75
CA VAL A 43 -2.65 -1.16 3.44
C VAL A 43 -1.12 -1.30 3.40
N CYS A 44 -0.50 -1.82 4.47
CA CYS A 44 0.96 -2.01 4.52
C CYS A 44 1.45 -2.87 3.34
N ASN A 45 0.75 -3.97 3.06
CA ASN A 45 1.12 -4.88 1.99
C ASN A 45 1.08 -4.23 0.61
N SER A 46 0.16 -3.28 0.37
CA SER A 46 0.06 -2.61 -0.91
C SER A 46 1.15 -1.55 -1.16
N TYR A 47 1.87 -1.11 -0.12
CA TYR A 47 2.96 -0.15 -0.27
C TYR A 47 4.32 -0.80 -0.59
N TYR A 48 4.51 -2.10 -0.35
CA TYR A 48 5.77 -2.78 -0.69
C TYR A 48 6.19 -2.61 -2.16
N PRO A 49 5.31 -2.82 -3.16
CA PRO A 49 5.69 -2.65 -4.57
C PRO A 49 6.09 -1.20 -4.91
N VAL A 50 5.51 -0.22 -4.20
CA VAL A 50 5.84 1.20 -4.40
C VAL A 50 7.24 1.50 -3.87
N ILE A 51 7.59 0.94 -2.70
CA ILE A 51 8.91 1.08 -2.08
C ILE A 51 9.97 0.39 -2.94
N GLU A 52 9.72 -0.83 -3.41
CA GLU A 52 10.63 -1.57 -4.30
C GLU A 52 10.93 -0.77 -5.57
N LYS A 53 9.90 -0.27 -6.25
CA LYS A 53 10.06 0.55 -7.45
C LYS A 53 10.84 1.84 -7.19
N MET A 54 10.68 2.42 -6.00
CA MET A 54 11.43 3.61 -5.59
C MET A 54 12.92 3.29 -5.44
N ASP A 55 13.27 2.14 -4.86
CA ASP A 55 14.66 1.69 -4.71
C ASP A 55 15.30 1.40 -6.07
N GLU A 56 14.60 0.70 -6.96
CA GLU A 56 15.05 0.47 -8.35
C GLU A 56 15.31 1.79 -9.10
N THR A 57 14.42 2.78 -8.90
CA THR A 57 14.55 4.10 -9.55
C THR A 57 15.76 4.85 -9.01
N LYS A 58 16.01 4.80 -7.70
CA LYS A 58 17.18 5.38 -7.05
C LYS A 58 18.47 4.78 -7.61
N ASP A 59 18.54 3.46 -7.75
CA ASP A 59 19.71 2.78 -8.31
C ASP A 59 19.96 3.17 -9.77
N ARG A 60 18.90 3.25 -10.57
CA ARG A 60 19.00 3.73 -11.96
C ARG A 60 19.53 5.15 -12.04
N ILE A 61 19.05 6.05 -11.17
CA ILE A 61 19.52 7.43 -11.10
C ILE A 61 21.01 7.47 -10.72
N ASN A 62 21.43 6.70 -9.72
CA ASN A 62 22.83 6.62 -9.30
C ASN A 62 23.75 6.14 -10.44
N GLN A 63 23.32 5.11 -11.19
CA GLN A 63 24.07 4.63 -12.35
C GLN A 63 24.21 5.69 -13.45
N LEU A 64 23.14 6.42 -13.74
CA LEU A 64 23.16 7.51 -14.73
C LEU A 64 24.10 8.63 -14.27
N LEU A 65 24.01 9.03 -12.99
CA LEU A 65 24.89 10.03 -12.40
C LEU A 65 26.35 9.64 -12.57
N HIS A 66 26.73 8.42 -12.16
CA HIS A 66 28.09 7.91 -12.33
C HIS A 66 28.54 7.95 -13.80
N LYS A 67 27.70 7.52 -14.76
CA LYS A 67 28.05 7.60 -16.20
C LYS A 67 28.30 9.04 -16.66
N THR A 68 27.54 10.01 -16.14
CA THR A 68 27.68 11.42 -16.52
C THR A 68 28.81 12.15 -15.79
N THR A 69 29.21 11.71 -14.59
CA THR A 69 30.18 12.41 -13.75
C THR A 69 31.58 11.78 -13.76
N THR A 70 31.74 10.50 -14.11
CA THR A 70 33.05 9.81 -14.08
C THR A 70 33.83 9.91 -15.41
N LYS A 71 33.64 10.96 -16.21
CA LYS A 71 34.60 11.35 -17.26
C LYS A 71 35.50 12.49 -16.75
N LYS A 72 36.61 12.12 -16.13
CA LYS A 72 37.85 12.90 -16.01
C LYS A 72 39.03 11.95 -16.12
#